data_AF-A0A2E3KBY1-F1
#
_entry.id   AF-A0A2E3KBY1-F1
#
_cell.length_a   1.000
_cell.length_b   1.000
_cell.length_c   1.000
_cell.angle_alpha   90.00
_cell.angle_beta   90.00
_cell.angle_gamma   90.00
#
_symmetry.space_group_name_H-M   'P 1'
#
loop_
_entity.id
_entity.type
_entity.pdbx_description
1 polymer ?
#
loop_
_entity_poly.entity_id
_entity_poly.type
_entity_poly.pdbx_seq_one_letter_code
_entity_poly.pdbx_strand_id
1 'polypeptide(L)'
;MKFNQEVTEYLVGEKIMKRFLGLGEPSSEAIRAGYSNMDTHLSYIGYLAEHRSWLAGDDFSLADICAAAQLSCLDYLGDIPWEDYQEAKHWYARIKSRPSFRSLLDDYVPGTKPPSHYADLDF
;
A
#
# COMPACT_ATOMS: atom_id res chain seq x y z
N MET A 1 -11.18 6.56 5.36
CA MET A 1 -10.79 6.62 3.93
C MET A 1 -11.35 5.39 3.22
N LYS A 2 -11.83 5.55 1.97
CA LYS A 2 -12.44 4.46 1.18
C LYS A 2 -11.48 3.28 0.96
N PHE A 3 -10.22 3.56 0.59
CA PHE A 3 -9.17 2.55 0.42
C PHE A 3 -9.01 1.64 1.65
N ASN A 4 -9.01 2.22 2.86
CA ASN A 4 -8.87 1.44 4.09
C ASN A 4 -10.01 0.42 4.25
N GLN A 5 -11.24 0.86 4.02
CA GLN A 5 -12.44 0.04 4.21
C GLN A 5 -12.59 -1.06 3.15
N GLU A 6 -12.11 -0.80 1.93
CA GLU A 6 -12.31 -1.69 0.79
C GLU A 6 -11.11 -2.61 0.51
N VAL A 7 -9.91 -2.23 0.96
CA VAL A 7 -8.65 -2.95 0.66
C VAL A 7 -7.89 -3.28 1.94
N THR A 8 -7.49 -2.28 2.73
CA THR A 8 -6.57 -2.48 3.87
C THR A 8 -7.16 -3.39 4.95
N GLU A 9 -8.42 -3.19 5.35
CA GLU A 9 -9.11 -4.07 6.31
C GLU A 9 -9.22 -5.50 5.77
N TYR A 10 -9.42 -5.65 4.47
CA TYR A 10 -9.65 -6.94 3.82
C TYR A 10 -8.35 -7.73 3.60
N LEU A 11 -7.21 -7.04 3.49
CA LEU A 11 -5.91 -7.66 3.28
C LEU A 11 -5.08 -7.67 4.57
N VAL A 12 -4.71 -6.49 5.10
CA VAL A 12 -3.92 -6.36 6.33
C VAL A 12 -4.72 -6.81 7.54
N GLY A 13 -6.00 -6.43 7.62
CA GLY A 13 -6.87 -6.83 8.72
C GLY A 13 -7.00 -8.36 8.81
N GLU A 14 -7.30 -9.00 7.69
CA GLU A 14 -7.44 -10.46 7.61
C GLU A 14 -6.12 -11.21 7.83
N LYS A 15 -5.03 -10.81 7.16
CA LYS A 15 -3.76 -11.56 7.18
C LYS A 15 -2.89 -11.30 8.41
N ILE A 16 -2.98 -10.11 8.99
CA ILE A 16 -2.12 -9.67 10.09
C ILE A 16 -2.93 -9.44 11.35
N MET A 17 -3.92 -8.54 11.30
CA MET A 17 -4.57 -8.07 12.53
C MET A 17 -5.36 -9.18 13.22
N LYS A 18 -6.10 -10.01 12.48
CA LYS A 18 -6.83 -11.14 13.08
C LYS A 18 -5.91 -12.14 13.77
N ARG A 19 -4.78 -12.48 13.14
CA ARG A 19 -3.77 -13.35 13.73
C ARG A 19 -3.14 -12.72 14.96
N PHE A 20 -2.81 -11.43 14.91
CA PHE A 20 -2.19 -10.71 16.01
C PHE A 20 -3.13 -10.53 17.22
N LEU A 21 -4.41 -10.23 16.96
CA LEU A 21 -5.43 -9.99 17.98
C LEU A 21 -6.19 -11.26 18.42
N GLY A 22 -5.92 -12.42 17.80
CA GLY A 22 -6.60 -13.67 18.12
C GLY A 22 -8.09 -13.70 17.72
N LEU A 23 -8.48 -12.98 16.67
CA LEU A 23 -9.87 -12.82 16.23
C LEU A 23 -10.38 -13.94 15.30
N GLY A 24 -9.65 -15.06 15.27
CA GLY A 24 -9.97 -16.22 14.42
C GLY A 24 -9.22 -16.24 13.09
N GLU A 25 -9.68 -17.09 12.19
CA GLU A 25 -9.02 -17.37 10.92
C GLU A 25 -9.32 -16.31 9.84
N PRO A 26 -8.39 -16.06 8.90
CA PRO A 26 -8.61 -15.16 7.76
C PRO A 26 -9.76 -15.63 6.86
N SER A 27 -10.56 -14.67 6.37
CA SER A 27 -11.61 -14.93 5.39
C SER A 27 -11.07 -14.84 3.97
N SER A 28 -11.01 -15.98 3.28
CA SER A 28 -10.60 -16.04 1.86
C SER A 28 -11.52 -15.23 0.95
N GLU A 29 -12.80 -15.07 1.31
CA GLU A 29 -13.74 -14.25 0.54
C GLU A 29 -13.40 -12.76 0.66
N ALA A 30 -13.14 -12.28 1.88
CA ALA A 30 -12.74 -10.90 2.14
C ALA A 30 -11.41 -10.59 1.44
N ILE A 31 -10.42 -11.49 1.52
CA ILE A 31 -9.12 -11.32 0.86
C ILE A 31 -9.28 -11.19 -0.66
N ARG A 32 -10.09 -12.05 -1.29
CA ARG A 32 -10.36 -11.94 -2.74
C ARG A 32 -11.03 -10.62 -3.12
N ALA A 33 -12.00 -10.19 -2.32
CA ALA A 33 -12.65 -8.89 -2.53
C ALA A 33 -11.65 -7.73 -2.38
N GLY A 34 -10.73 -7.82 -1.42
CA GLY A 34 -9.67 -6.83 -1.20
C GLY A 34 -8.77 -6.68 -2.43
N TYR A 35 -8.29 -7.78 -3.00
CA TYR A 35 -7.52 -7.75 -4.24
C TYR A 35 -8.31 -7.20 -5.43
N SER A 36 -9.59 -7.58 -5.57
CA SER A 36 -10.43 -7.05 -6.65
C SER A 36 -10.65 -5.55 -6.54
N ASN A 37 -10.82 -5.02 -5.32
CA ASN A 37 -11.00 -3.59 -5.09
C ASN A 37 -9.70 -2.81 -5.30
N MET A 38 -8.57 -3.41 -4.90
CA MET A 38 -7.25 -2.80 -5.00
C MET A 38 -6.91 -2.39 -6.43
N ASP A 39 -7.27 -3.20 -7.42
CA ASP A 39 -7.05 -2.89 -8.84
C ASP A 39 -7.65 -1.53 -9.26
N THR A 40 -8.89 -1.27 -8.86
CA THR A 40 -9.57 0.00 -9.16
C THR A 40 -8.87 1.18 -8.48
N HIS A 41 -8.42 1.01 -7.23
CA HIS A 41 -7.72 2.08 -6.50
C HIS A 41 -6.33 2.36 -7.07
N LEU A 42 -5.55 1.32 -7.37
CA LEU A 42 -4.21 1.46 -7.96
C LEU A 42 -4.26 2.07 -9.36
N SER A 43 -5.22 1.64 -10.19
CA SER A 43 -5.47 2.24 -11.50
C SER A 43 -5.80 3.73 -11.38
N TYR A 44 -6.62 4.11 -10.39
CA TYR A 44 -6.97 5.51 -10.18
C TYR A 44 -5.78 6.35 -9.67
N ILE A 45 -4.96 5.80 -8.76
CA ILE A 45 -3.72 6.45 -8.31
C ILE A 45 -2.77 6.63 -9.49
N GLY A 46 -2.60 5.61 -10.33
CA GLY A 46 -1.80 5.67 -11.55
C GLY A 46 -2.27 6.77 -12.49
N TYR A 47 -3.59 6.83 -12.77
CA TYR A 47 -4.18 7.90 -13.57
C TYR A 47 -3.87 9.30 -13.02
N LEU A 48 -4.01 9.50 -11.70
CA LEU A 48 -3.70 10.79 -11.07
C LEU A 48 -2.20 11.12 -11.16
N ALA A 49 -1.33 10.13 -10.93
CA ALA A 49 0.12 10.27 -10.96
C ALA A 49 0.67 10.57 -12.37
N GLU A 50 0.01 10.07 -13.41
CA GLU A 50 0.35 10.35 -14.81
C GLU A 50 0.04 11.80 -15.21
N HIS A 51 -1.08 12.35 -14.70
CA HIS A 51 -1.59 13.65 -15.12
C HIS A 51 -1.22 14.80 -14.19
N ARG A 52 -0.59 14.53 -13.05
CA ARG A 52 -0.28 15.52 -12.01
C ARG A 52 1.08 15.26 -11.39
N SER A 53 1.70 16.31 -10.85
CA SER A 53 2.98 16.16 -10.13
C SER A 53 2.81 15.30 -8.86
N TRP A 54 1.69 15.50 -8.15
CA TRP A 54 1.26 14.80 -6.93
C TRP A 54 -0.26 14.54 -6.99
N LEU A 55 -0.79 13.65 -6.13
CA LEU A 55 -2.17 13.16 -6.27
C LEU A 55 -3.22 14.30 -6.22
N ALA A 56 -2.96 15.34 -5.42
CA ALA A 56 -3.86 16.48 -5.27
C ALA A 56 -3.58 17.66 -6.22
N GLY A 57 -2.50 17.63 -7.00
CA GLY A 57 -2.10 18.74 -7.88
C GLY A 57 -0.59 18.88 -8.01
N ASP A 58 -0.10 20.12 -7.99
CA ASP A 58 1.32 20.42 -8.23
C ASP A 58 2.21 20.27 -7.00
N ASP A 59 1.61 20.31 -5.81
CA ASP A 59 2.31 20.26 -4.53
C ASP A 59 2.06 18.97 -3.75
N PHE A 60 3.10 18.51 -3.05
CA PHE A 60 3.02 17.35 -2.17
C PHE A 60 2.06 17.62 -1.01
N SER A 61 1.12 16.72 -0.77
CA SER A 61 -0.02 16.98 0.11
C SER A 61 -0.36 15.82 1.04
N LEU A 62 -1.35 16.04 1.90
CA LEU A 62 -1.93 14.98 2.73
C LEU A 62 -2.53 13.84 1.89
N ALA A 63 -2.95 14.09 0.63
CA ALA A 63 -3.45 13.03 -0.23
C ALA A 63 -2.34 12.01 -0.51
N ASP A 64 -1.13 12.48 -0.78
CA ASP A 64 0.03 11.64 -1.06
C ASP A 64 0.46 10.83 0.16
N ILE A 65 0.54 11.50 1.31
CA ILE A 65 0.90 10.86 2.59
C ILE A 65 -0.12 9.77 2.94
N CYS A 66 -1.41 10.09 2.85
CA CYS A 66 -2.48 9.15 3.17
C CYS A 66 -2.46 7.92 2.25
N ALA A 67 -2.29 8.12 0.94
CA ALA A 67 -2.23 7.03 -0.02
C ALA A 67 -0.98 6.18 0.19
N ALA A 68 0.19 6.81 0.35
CA ALA A 68 1.45 6.10 0.56
C ALA A 68 1.47 5.30 1.86
N ALA A 69 0.86 5.81 2.95
CA ALA A 69 0.76 5.08 4.21
C ALA A 69 -0.14 3.83 4.12
N GLN A 70 -1.17 3.84 3.27
CA GLN A 70 -2.00 2.66 3.03
C GLN A 70 -1.25 1.64 2.15
N LEU A 71 -0.59 2.13 1.10
CA LEU A 71 0.18 1.29 0.19
C LEU A 71 1.40 0.67 0.86
N SER A 72 2.08 1.36 1.78
CA SER A 72 3.21 0.79 2.53
C SER A 72 2.82 -0.41 3.37
N CYS A 73 1.61 -0.41 3.94
CA CYS A 73 1.13 -1.57 4.70
C CYS A 73 0.92 -2.79 3.81
N LEU A 74 0.45 -2.59 2.57
CA LEU A 74 0.23 -3.66 1.59
C LEU A 74 1.55 -4.10 0.93
N ASP A 75 2.46 -3.16 0.65
CA ASP A 75 3.80 -3.40 0.15
C ASP A 75 4.62 -4.23 1.15
N TYR A 76 4.45 -3.99 2.45
CA TYR A 76 5.04 -4.81 3.51
C TYR A 76 4.59 -6.27 3.42
N LEU A 77 3.38 -6.54 2.90
CA LEU A 77 2.87 -7.89 2.70
C LEU A 77 3.27 -8.50 1.36
N GLY A 78 3.84 -7.71 0.44
CA GLY A 78 4.09 -8.11 -0.95
C GLY A 78 2.81 -8.32 -1.75
N ASP A 79 1.72 -7.65 -1.36
CA ASP A 79 0.40 -7.85 -1.97
C ASP A 79 0.16 -6.97 -3.22
N ILE A 80 1.01 -5.96 -3.47
CA ILE A 80 0.84 -5.04 -4.58
C ILE A 80 1.60 -5.56 -5.82
N PRO A 81 0.92 -5.83 -6.96
CA PRO A 81 1.60 -6.19 -8.19
C PRO A 81 2.03 -4.92 -8.94
N TRP A 82 3.12 -4.29 -8.48
CA TRP A 82 3.60 -3.00 -8.99
C TRP A 82 3.83 -2.97 -10.51
N GLU A 83 4.16 -4.12 -11.11
CA GLU A 83 4.41 -4.23 -12.55
C GLU A 83 3.19 -3.90 -13.41
N ASP A 84 1.98 -4.09 -12.87
CA ASP A 84 0.73 -3.79 -13.56
C ASP A 84 0.36 -2.29 -13.47
N TYR A 85 1.03 -1.52 -12.61
CA TYR A 85 0.70 -0.12 -12.31
C TYR A 85 1.93 0.80 -12.28
N GLN A 86 2.63 0.91 -13.42
CA GLN A 86 3.90 1.64 -13.55
C GLN A 86 3.85 3.09 -13.07
N GLU A 87 2.78 3.84 -13.39
CA GLU A 87 2.67 5.24 -12.97
C GLU A 87 2.48 5.39 -11.45
N ALA A 88 1.72 4.48 -10.84
CA ALA A 88 1.58 4.41 -9.40
C ALA A 88 2.91 4.00 -8.74
N LYS A 89 3.63 3.05 -9.34
CA LYS A 89 4.96 2.60 -8.91
C LYS A 89 5.96 3.76 -8.89
N HIS A 90 6.07 4.51 -9.98
CA HIS A 90 6.95 5.69 -10.08
C HIS A 90 6.60 6.77 -9.05
N TRP A 91 5.31 7.06 -8.87
CA TRP A 91 4.86 8.00 -7.84
C TRP A 91 5.20 7.50 -6.42
N TYR A 92 5.00 6.22 -6.13
CA TYR A 92 5.27 5.65 -4.82
C TYR A 92 6.78 5.62 -4.53
N ALA A 93 7.63 5.29 -5.51
CA ALA A 93 9.09 5.34 -5.39
C ALA A 93 9.61 6.75 -5.03
N ARG A 94 9.01 7.81 -5.61
CA ARG A 94 9.32 9.21 -5.24
C ARG A 94 9.00 9.50 -3.79
N ILE A 95 7.91 8.94 -3.23
CA ILE A 95 7.55 9.12 -1.82
C ILE A 95 8.47 8.31 -0.90
N LYS A 96 8.72 7.04 -1.26
CA LYS A 96 9.56 6.11 -0.51
C LYS A 96 10.98 6.63 -0.32
N SER A 97 11.48 7.38 -1.29
CA SER A 97 12.80 8.01 -1.25
C SER A 97 12.91 9.24 -0.32
N ARG A 98 11.79 9.71 0.26
CA ARG A 98 11.80 10.89 1.14
C ARG A 98 12.32 10.52 2.53
N PRO A 99 13.11 11.39 3.19
CA PRO A 99 13.62 11.12 4.54
C PRO A 99 12.53 10.82 5.58
N SER A 100 11.35 11.44 5.43
CA SER A 100 10.19 11.21 6.31
C SER A 100 9.60 9.81 6.21
N PHE A 101 9.87 9.08 5.12
CA PHE A 101 9.37 7.73 4.90
C PHE A 101 10.32 6.66 5.43
N ARG A 102 11.59 7.01 5.65
CA ARG A 102 12.65 6.07 6.01
C ARG A 102 12.34 5.26 7.27
N SER A 103 11.83 5.91 8.31
CA SER A 103 11.49 5.23 9.56
C SER A 103 10.39 4.18 9.39
N LEU A 104 9.50 4.35 8.41
CA LEU A 104 8.45 3.38 8.11
C LEU A 104 9.02 2.13 7.42
N LEU A 105 10.09 2.28 6.64
CA LEU A 105 10.76 1.14 5.99
C LEU A 105 11.57 0.27 6.97
N ASP A 106 11.91 0.84 8.12
CA ASP A 106 12.59 0.14 9.22
C ASP A 106 11.60 -0.61 10.13
N ASP A 107 10.28 -0.43 9.93
CA ASP A 107 9.27 -1.09 10.74
C ASP A 107 9.30 -2.61 10.52
N TYR A 108 9.19 -3.35 11.62
CA TYR A 108 9.15 -4.80 11.62
C TYR A 108 7.97 -5.31 12.45
N VAL A 109 7.08 -6.07 11.81
CA VAL A 109 5.96 -6.73 12.48
C VAL A 109 6.38 -8.16 12.88
N PRO A 110 6.38 -8.49 14.19
CA PRO A 110 6.76 -9.83 14.64
C PRO A 110 5.89 -10.92 14.00
N GLY A 111 6.56 -11.92 13.40
CA GLY A 111 5.87 -13.05 12.77
C GLY A 111 5.53 -12.88 11.29
N THR A 112 5.83 -11.71 10.71
CA THR A 112 5.77 -11.48 9.25
C THR A 112 7.05 -10.82 8.76
N LYS A 113 7.72 -11.48 7.82
CA LYS A 113 8.91 -10.91 7.16
C LYS A 113 8.45 -10.17 5.91
N PRO A 114 8.85 -8.91 5.72
CA PRO A 114 8.52 -8.20 4.51
C PRO A 114 9.27 -8.81 3.31
N PRO A 115 8.77 -8.62 2.07
CA PRO A 115 9.49 -8.96 0.86
C PRO A 115 10.87 -8.28 0.79
N SER A 116 11.81 -8.86 0.05
CA SER A 116 13.16 -8.30 -0.10
C SER A 116 13.17 -6.89 -0.71
N HIS A 117 12.17 -6.55 -1.52
CA HIS A 117 12.04 -5.24 -2.17
C HIS A 117 11.39 -4.17 -1.27
N TYR A 118 10.90 -4.52 -0.08
CA TYR A 118 10.19 -3.56 0.77
C TYR A 118 11.07 -2.39 1.20
N ALA A 119 12.36 -2.62 1.48
CA ALA A 119 13.31 -1.55 1.78
C ALA A 119 14.06 -1.03 0.54
N ASP A 120 13.85 -1.66 -0.62
CA ASP A 120 14.47 -1.26 -1.88
C ASP A 120 13.77 -0.01 -2.43
N LEU A 121 14.56 0.95 -2.88
CA LEU A 121 14.07 2.19 -3.49
C LEU A 121 13.93 2.05 -5.01
N ASP A 122 14.57 1.05 -5.62
CA ASP A 122 14.59 0.78 -7.06
C ASP A 122 13.71 -0.43 -7.46
N PHE A 123 12.75 -0.79 -6.61
CA PHE A 123 11.79 -1.89 -6.83
C PHE A 123 10.90 -1.67 -8.03
#